data_AF-A0A951C368-F1
#
_entry.id   AF-A0A951C368-F1
#
_cell.length_a   1.000
_cell.length_b   1.000
_cell.length_c   1.000
_cell.angle_alpha   90.00
_cell.angle_beta   90.00
_cell.angle_gamma   90.00
#
_symmetry.space_group_name_H-M   'P 1'
#
loop_
_entity.id
_entity.type
_entity.pdbx_description
1 polymer ?
#
loop_
_entity_poly.entity_id
_entity_poly.type
_entity_poly.pdbx_seq_one_letter_code
_entity_poly.pdbx_strand_id
1 'polypeptide(L)' 'MPTPPQSSKSTRPPEQTFEEAKYLKELIESGVPVRVKMSDGEEVTGTIEYYDQSFIRLTRDGQPNLFIFKHEIKYIVEES' A
#
# COMPACT_ATOMS: atom_id res chain seq x y z
N MET A 1 -40.31 -33.69 3.68
CA MET A 1 -38.89 -34.08 3.79
C MET A 1 -38.05 -32.82 3.67
N PRO A 2 -37.23 -32.45 4.67
CA PRO A 2 -36.39 -31.26 4.61
C PRO A 2 -35.07 -31.57 3.89
N THR A 3 -34.68 -30.75 2.91
CA THR A 3 -33.33 -30.75 2.32
C THR A 3 -32.42 -29.77 3.06
N PRO A 4 -31.12 -30.11 3.24
CA PRO A 4 -30.22 -29.49 4.20
C PRO A 4 -29.61 -28.15 3.72
N PRO A 5 -29.16 -27.29 4.66
CA PRO A 5 -28.36 -26.09 4.38
C PRO A 5 -26.88 -26.46 4.26
N GLN A 6 -26.21 -26.15 3.15
CA GLN A 6 -24.75 -26.23 3.11
C GLN A 6 -24.13 -25.50 1.93
N SER A 7 -23.28 -24.52 2.25
CA SER A 7 -21.98 -24.33 1.61
C SER A 7 -21.15 -23.34 2.44
N SER A 8 -20.67 -23.82 3.59
CA SER A 8 -19.48 -23.30 4.25
C SER A 8 -18.29 -23.49 3.31
N LYS A 9 -17.89 -22.45 2.58
CA LYS A 9 -16.62 -22.45 1.86
C LYS A 9 -15.51 -22.19 2.86
N SER A 10 -14.75 -23.24 3.14
CA SER A 10 -13.40 -23.14 3.70
C SER A 10 -12.56 -22.23 2.80
N THR A 11 -12.34 -21.00 3.22
CA THR A 11 -11.27 -20.15 2.68
C THR A 11 -10.09 -20.26 3.62
N ARG A 12 -9.14 -21.10 3.17
CA ARG A 12 -7.69 -21.07 3.36
C ARG A 12 -7.21 -19.86 4.19
N PRO A 13 -6.27 -20.03 5.15
CA PRO A 13 -5.68 -18.88 5.83
C PRO A 13 -5.28 -17.86 4.76
N PRO A 14 -5.74 -16.60 4.82
CA PRO A 14 -5.48 -15.66 3.75
C PRO A 14 -3.97 -15.56 3.58
N GLU A 15 -3.49 -16.00 2.42
CA GLU A 15 -2.07 -16.02 2.05
C GLU A 15 -1.49 -14.58 1.97
N GLN A 16 -2.37 -13.57 2.01
CA GLN A 16 -2.01 -12.18 2.23
C GLN A 16 -2.01 -11.87 3.73
N THR A 17 -0.83 -11.90 4.34
CA THR A 17 -0.58 -11.07 5.51
C THR A 17 -0.76 -9.62 5.06
N PHE A 18 -1.82 -8.96 5.52
CA PHE A 18 -2.12 -7.55 5.23
C PHE A 18 -1.08 -6.59 5.85
N GLU A 19 0.15 -7.04 6.14
CA GLU A 19 1.20 -6.25 6.79
C GLU A 19 1.62 -5.07 5.92
N GLU A 20 1.78 -5.26 4.61
CA GLU A 20 2.10 -4.16 3.69
C GLU A 20 0.94 -3.15 3.61
N ALA A 21 -0.30 -3.65 3.50
CA ALA A 21 -1.50 -2.82 3.48
C ALA A 21 -1.70 -2.07 4.81
N LYS A 22 -1.38 -2.70 5.95
CA LYS A 22 -1.43 -2.11 7.28
C LYS A 22 -0.38 -1.03 7.43
N TYR A 23 0.86 -1.29 7.00
CA TYR A 23 1.93 -0.29 7.03
C TYR A 23 1.59 0.91 6.15
N LEU A 24 1.18 0.70 4.90
CA LEU A 24 0.74 1.78 4.00
C LEU A 24 -0.44 2.57 4.59
N LYS A 25 -1.40 1.88 5.20
CA LYS A 25 -2.54 2.53 5.84
C LYS A 25 -2.11 3.37 7.05
N GLU A 26 -1.20 2.86 7.88
CA GLU A 26 -0.66 3.60 9.02
C GLU A 26 0.10 4.85 8.58
N LEU A 27 0.88 4.76 7.49
CA LEU A 27 1.55 5.92 6.88
C LEU A 27 0.55 6.98 6.40
N ILE A 28 -0.55 6.56 5.76
CA ILE A 28 -1.62 7.47 5.31
C ILE A 28 -2.35 8.09 6.51
N GLU A 29 -2.74 7.27 7.51
CA GLU A 29 -3.46 7.74 8.71
C GLU A 29 -2.59 8.68 9.56
N SER A 30 -1.29 8.41 9.64
CA SER A 30 -0.34 9.27 10.34
C SER A 30 0.00 10.53 9.53
N GLY A 31 -0.21 10.50 8.21
CA GLY A 31 0.12 11.62 7.32
C GLY A 31 1.62 11.94 7.30
N VAL A 32 2.47 10.95 7.63
CA VAL A 32 3.91 11.15 7.76
C VAL A 32 4.57 11.24 6.39
N PRO A 33 5.58 12.11 6.23
CA PRO A 33 6.41 12.10 5.05
C PRO A 33 7.15 10.75 4.98
N VAL A 34 7.10 10.13 3.81
CA VAL A 34 7.83 8.92 3.47
C VAL A 34 8.78 9.19 2.33
N ARG A 35 9.84 8.39 2.28
CA ARG A 35 10.80 8.35 1.21
C ARG A 35 10.62 7.05 0.43
N VAL A 36 10.28 7.19 -0.84
CA VAL A 36 10.11 6.09 -1.79
C VAL A 36 11.36 6.02 -2.67
N LYS A 37 12.11 4.92 -2.58
CA LYS A 37 13.22 4.63 -3.49
C LYS A 37 12.68 3.87 -4.69
N MET A 38 12.92 4.39 -5.88
CA MET A 38 12.60 3.73 -7.14
C MET A 38 13.70 2.72 -7.52
N SER A 39 13.33 1.71 -8.30
CA SER A 39 14.22 0.71 -8.87
C SER A 39 15.25 1.32 -9.83
N ASP A 40 14.90 2.43 -10.48
CA ASP A 40 15.80 3.22 -11.33
C ASP A 40 16.88 3.97 -10.52
N GLY A 41 16.70 4.10 -9.20
CA GLY A 41 17.61 4.82 -8.31
C GLY A 41 17.12 6.20 -7.90
N GLU A 42 16.02 6.70 -8.47
CA GLU A 42 15.37 7.94 -8.04
C GLU A 42 14.79 7.81 -6.62
N GLU A 43 14.80 8.90 -5.85
CA GLU A 43 14.23 8.98 -4.51
C GLU A 43 13.23 10.09 -4.44
N VAL A 44 12.01 9.74 -4.02
CA VAL A 44 10.90 10.65 -3.96
C VAL A 44 10.41 10.74 -2.52
N THR A 45 10.41 11.94 -1.97
CA THR A 45 9.87 12.21 -0.63
C THR A 45 8.51 12.88 -0.73
N GLY A 46 7.57 12.46 0.11
CA GLY A 46 6.21 12.98 0.18
C GLY A 46 5.32 12.14 1.10
N THR A 47 4.05 12.48 1.21
CA THR A 47 3.07 11.76 2.04
C THR A 47 2.24 10.84 1.15
N ILE A 48 2.05 9.58 1.56
CA ILE A 48 1.13 8.68 0.85
C ILE A 48 -0.29 9.10 1.21
N GLU A 49 -1.10 9.41 0.21
CA GLU A 49 -2.53 9.74 0.41
C GLU A 49 -3.42 8.53 0.11
N TYR A 50 -3.01 7.71 -0.86
CA TYR A 50 -3.78 6.57 -1.31
C TYR A 50 -2.86 5.47 -1.84
N TYR A 51 -3.21 4.21 -1.59
CA TYR A 51 -2.56 3.07 -2.23
C TYR A 51 -3.59 2.20 -2.93
N ASP A 52 -3.17 1.61 -4.03
CA ASP A 52 -3.91 0.61 -4.79
C ASP A 52 -3.09 -0.69 -4.88
N GLN A 53 -3.56 -1.67 -5.65
CA GLN A 53 -2.84 -2.92 -5.88
C GLN A 53 -1.61 -2.73 -6.77
N SER A 54 -1.66 -1.76 -7.70
CA SER A 54 -0.61 -1.57 -8.70
C SER A 54 0.25 -0.33 -8.46
N PHE A 55 -0.26 0.69 -7.77
CA PHE A 55 0.42 1.97 -7.56
C PHE A 55 0.08 2.60 -6.22
N ILE A 56 0.89 3.56 -5.80
CA ILE A 56 0.62 4.45 -4.68
C ILE A 56 0.59 5.89 -5.18
N ARG A 57 -0.23 6.72 -4.53
CA ARG A 57 -0.30 8.16 -4.77
C ARG A 57 0.48 8.87 -3.66
N LEU A 58 1.60 9.46 -4.05
CA LEU A 58 2.49 10.22 -3.20
C LEU A 58 2.26 11.72 -3.45
N THR A 59 1.81 12.44 -2.43
CA THR A 59 1.65 13.89 -2.46
C THR A 59 2.90 14.54 -1.90
N ARG A 60 3.53 15.42 -2.66
CA ARG A 60 4.77 16.07 -2.28
C ARG A 60 4.51 17.50 -1.83
N ASP A 61 5.18 17.96 -0.78
CA ASP A 61 5.03 19.33 -0.32
C ASP A 61 5.53 20.31 -1.40
N GLY A 62 4.65 21.21 -1.84
CA GLY A 62 4.94 22.19 -2.90
C GLY A 62 5.10 21.63 -4.32
N GLN A 63 4.77 20.36 -4.56
CA GLN A 63 4.97 19.67 -5.84
C GLN A 63 3.70 18.91 -6.27
N PRO A 64 3.54 18.58 -7.56
CA PRO A 64 2.42 17.78 -8.03
C PRO A 64 2.46 16.37 -7.45
N ASN A 65 1.28 15.77 -7.31
CA ASN A 65 1.12 14.40 -6.84
C ASN A 65 1.73 13.42 -7.84
N LEU A 66 2.54 12.50 -7.35
CA LEU A 66 3.16 11.45 -8.14
C LEU A 66 2.41 10.13 -7.95
N PHE A 67 2.18 9.46 -9.07
CA PHE A 67 1.71 8.09 -9.08
C PHE A 67 2.91 7.19 -9.29
N ILE A 68 3.23 6.41 -8.26
CA ILE A 68 4.39 5.52 -8.28
C ILE A 68 3.88 4.10 -8.34
N PHE A 69 4.24 3.37 -9.39
CA PHE A 69 3.87 1.97 -9.50
C PHE A 69 4.65 1.12 -8.51
N LYS A 70 3.97 0.22 -7.79
CA LYS A 70 4.59 -0.65 -6.78
C LYS A 70 5.71 -1.52 -7.36
N HIS A 71 5.62 -1.91 -8.62
CA HIS A 71 6.67 -2.69 -9.29
C HIS A 71 7.95 -1.89 -9.53
N GLU A 72 7.86 -0.56 -9.56
CA GLU A 72 9.03 0.32 -9.68
C GLU A 72 9.57 0.72 -8.30
N ILE A 73 8.89 0.40 -7.21
CA ILE A 73 9.33 0.74 -5.86
C ILE A 73 10.31 -0.31 -5.38
N LYS A 74 11.49 0.15 -4.97
CA LYS A 74 12.50 -0.67 -4.32
C LYS A 74 12.23 -0.82 -2.82
N TYR A 75 11.97 0.30 -2.14
CA TYR A 75 11.54 0.32 -0.74
C TYR A 75 10.84 1.65 -0.40
N ILE A 76 10.03 1.61 0.65
CA ILE A 76 9.38 2.76 1.27
C ILE A 76 9.88 2.83 2.71
N VAL A 77 10.27 4.01 3.16
CA VAL A 77 10.66 4.25 4.55
C VAL A 77 10.04 5.54 5.04
N GLU A 78 9.61 5.59 6.30
CA GLU A 78 9.20 6.83 6.95
C GLU A 78 10.39 7.80 7.09
N GLU A 79 10.19 9.05 6.72
CA GLU A 79 11.19 10.11 6.92
C GLU A 79 11.01 10.66 8.34
N SER A 80 11.76 10.09 9.29
CA SER A 80 11.82 10.52 10.71
C SER A 80 12.68 11.76 10.93
#